data_AF-A0A8T0A2T0-F1
#
_entry.id   AF-A0A8T0A2T0-F1
#
_cell.length_a   1.000
_cell.length_b   1.000
_cell.length_c   1.000
_cell.angle_alpha   90.00
_cell.angle_beta   90.00
_cell.angle_gamma   90.00
#
_symmetry.space_group_name_H-M   'P 1'
#
loop_
_entity.id
_entity.type
_entity.pdbx_description
1 polymer ?
#
loop_
_entity_poly.entity_id
_entity_poly.type
_entity_poly.pdbx_seq_one_letter_code
_entity_poly.pdbx_strand_id
1 'polypeptide(L)'
;MPANDLSNSPSPPQADAQIPPQVLVLDGGFGSQLEALGYAVNNYFKKSEVWSGGALIEAPELVRKCHQSFINAGADIIETNTYHLCIQKLCECRGYSNEQAESIVKLAVQIAREAISSSGRSVQLVGSVGPYATYLRDGSEYTGEYVKKPDFNEQIIIDYYLSQCRPLISAGIRTLVFETIPTLKEVECVGKVLDQLGPEVCAWIVSTCQVKIILIKGKVLDNKPKQKLFI
;
A
#
# COMPACT_ATOMS: atom_id res chain seq x y z
N MET A 1 -16.22 72.03 -17.86
CA MET A 1 -15.48 70.88 -17.29
C MET A 1 -15.93 69.64 -18.02
N PRO A 2 -15.05 68.90 -18.73
CA PRO A 2 -15.45 67.71 -19.47
C PRO A 2 -15.55 66.49 -18.55
N ALA A 3 -16.40 65.54 -18.94
CA ALA A 3 -16.67 64.29 -18.23
C ALA A 3 -15.45 63.37 -18.25
N ASN A 4 -15.16 62.73 -17.12
CA ASN A 4 -14.11 61.71 -17.01
C ASN A 4 -14.51 60.44 -17.76
N ASP A 5 -13.61 60.01 -18.64
CA ASP A 5 -13.62 58.74 -19.36
C ASP A 5 -13.39 57.57 -18.38
N LEU A 6 -14.32 56.61 -18.37
CA LEU A 6 -14.32 55.43 -17.49
C LEU A 6 -13.73 54.17 -18.19
N SER A 7 -12.99 54.30 -19.28
CA SER A 7 -12.61 53.14 -20.10
C SER A 7 -11.30 52.40 -19.74
N ASN A 8 -10.74 52.57 -18.53
CA ASN A 8 -9.50 51.85 -18.14
C ASN A 8 -9.66 51.12 -16.80
N SER A 9 -10.42 50.03 -16.79
CA SER A 9 -10.31 48.98 -15.78
C SER A 9 -9.34 47.89 -16.27
N PRO A 10 -8.36 47.46 -15.46
CA PRO A 10 -7.48 46.36 -15.84
C PRO A 10 -8.30 45.08 -16.02
N SER A 11 -8.05 44.36 -17.11
CA SER A 11 -8.64 43.05 -17.38
C SER A 11 -8.42 42.13 -16.17
N PRO A 12 -9.42 41.30 -15.78
CA PRO A 12 -9.24 40.34 -14.70
C PRO A 12 -8.05 39.43 -15.01
N PRO A 13 -7.29 38.99 -13.98
CA PRO A 13 -6.19 38.06 -14.19
C PRO A 13 -6.69 36.86 -14.98
N GLN A 14 -6.02 36.58 -16.10
CA GLN A 14 -6.29 35.38 -16.90
C GLN A 14 -6.23 34.20 -15.94
N ALA A 15 -7.32 33.45 -15.85
CA ALA A 15 -7.43 32.28 -15.00
C ALA A 15 -6.17 31.44 -15.14
N ASP A 16 -5.49 31.20 -14.02
CA ASP A 16 -4.30 30.35 -13.93
C ASP A 16 -4.55 29.11 -14.80
N ALA A 17 -3.73 28.92 -15.83
CA ALA A 17 -3.84 27.77 -16.70
C ALA A 17 -3.76 26.52 -15.83
N GLN A 18 -4.91 25.89 -15.61
CA GLN A 18 -5.07 24.78 -14.69
C GLN A 18 -4.34 23.60 -15.32
N ILE A 19 -3.07 23.41 -14.93
CA ILE A 19 -2.27 22.26 -15.36
C ILE A 19 -3.08 21.02 -14.94
N PRO A 20 -3.50 20.17 -15.88
CA PRO A 20 -4.25 18.98 -15.52
C PRO A 20 -3.41 18.14 -14.56
N PRO A 21 -4.01 17.55 -13.51
CA PRO A 21 -3.26 16.74 -12.56
C PRO A 21 -2.51 15.65 -13.30
N GLN A 22 -1.22 15.51 -13.01
CA GLN A 22 -0.38 14.47 -13.57
C GLN A 22 -0.91 13.11 -13.10
N VAL A 23 -1.33 12.27 -14.05
CA VAL A 23 -1.69 10.88 -13.77
C VAL A 23 -0.39 10.10 -13.53
N LEU A 24 -0.31 9.41 -12.39
CA LEU A 24 0.80 8.52 -12.05
C LEU A 24 0.36 7.07 -12.21
N VAL A 25 1.26 6.22 -12.70
CA VAL A 25 1.02 4.79 -12.91
C VAL A 25 1.62 3.99 -11.75
N LEU A 26 0.78 3.25 -11.03
CA LEU A 26 1.19 2.25 -10.06
C LEU A 26 1.62 0.95 -10.77
N ASP A 27 2.43 0.13 -10.12
CA ASP A 27 2.76 -1.21 -10.59
C ASP A 27 1.54 -2.16 -10.56
N GLY A 28 1.78 -3.42 -10.95
CA GLY A 28 0.75 -4.44 -11.10
C GLY A 28 0.85 -5.55 -10.06
N GLY A 29 -0.01 -6.57 -10.22
CA GLY A 29 -0.06 -7.72 -9.32
C GLY A 29 1.27 -8.50 -9.26
N PHE A 30 1.93 -8.45 -8.10
CA PHE A 30 3.25 -9.06 -7.88
C PHE A 30 3.25 -10.59 -8.06
N GLY A 31 2.20 -11.27 -7.60
CA GLY A 31 2.06 -12.72 -7.71
C GLY A 31 2.08 -13.19 -9.17
N SER A 32 1.21 -12.64 -10.01
CA SER A 32 1.14 -12.95 -11.44
C SER A 32 2.47 -12.68 -12.17
N GLN A 33 3.17 -11.60 -11.82
CA GLN A 33 4.46 -11.30 -12.43
C GLN A 33 5.56 -12.26 -11.97
N LEU A 34 5.55 -12.69 -10.70
CA LEU A 34 6.46 -13.73 -10.22
C LEU A 34 6.21 -15.08 -10.92
N GLU A 35 4.95 -15.45 -11.15
CA GLU A 35 4.60 -16.65 -11.92
C GLU A 35 5.12 -16.57 -13.37
N ALA A 36 4.96 -15.41 -14.03
CA ALA A 36 5.51 -15.17 -15.36
C ALA A 36 7.05 -15.27 -15.40
N LEU A 37 7.72 -14.97 -14.29
CA LEU A 37 9.17 -15.12 -14.11
C LEU A 37 9.59 -16.54 -13.69
N GLY A 38 8.65 -17.48 -13.56
CA GLY A 38 8.89 -18.89 -13.25
C GLY A 38 8.89 -19.24 -11.77
N TYR A 39 8.47 -18.33 -10.88
CA TYR A 39 8.30 -18.65 -9.46
C TYR A 39 6.93 -19.31 -9.23
N ALA A 40 6.93 -20.48 -8.59
CA ALA A 40 5.70 -21.19 -8.25
C ALA A 40 5.02 -20.56 -7.02
N VAL A 41 4.35 -19.43 -7.22
CA VAL A 41 3.67 -18.69 -6.14
C VAL A 41 2.61 -19.59 -5.46
N ASN A 42 1.83 -20.33 -6.24
CA ASN A 42 0.87 -21.34 -5.77
C ASN A 42 1.48 -22.75 -5.81
N ASN A 43 2.47 -23.01 -4.95
CA ASN A 43 2.96 -24.38 -4.82
C ASN A 43 1.99 -25.18 -3.94
N TYR A 44 1.05 -25.91 -4.54
CA TYR A 44 0.14 -26.81 -3.82
C TYR A 44 0.89 -27.87 -2.97
N PHE A 45 2.14 -28.18 -3.31
CA PHE A 45 2.95 -29.20 -2.62
C PHE A 45 3.84 -28.64 -1.51
N LYS A 46 4.34 -27.41 -1.68
CA LYS A 46 4.95 -26.64 -0.60
C LYS A 46 3.92 -25.60 -0.21
N LYS A 47 3.09 -25.84 0.82
CA LYS A 47 2.25 -24.79 1.42
C LYS A 47 3.14 -23.55 1.66
N SER A 48 3.23 -22.64 0.69
CA SER A 48 4.02 -21.43 0.80
C SER A 48 3.19 -20.58 1.74
N GLU A 49 3.53 -20.64 3.02
CA GLU A 49 2.77 -20.04 4.10
C GLU A 49 2.65 -18.52 3.98
N VAL A 50 3.42 -17.91 3.06
CA VAL A 50 3.56 -16.46 2.86
C VAL A 50 3.38 -16.01 1.40
N TRP A 51 2.83 -16.85 0.50
CA TRP A 51 2.52 -16.53 -0.92
C TRP A 51 3.70 -15.83 -1.65
N SER A 52 3.48 -14.67 -2.29
CA SER A 52 4.54 -13.88 -2.97
C SER A 52 5.64 -13.40 -2.02
N GLY A 53 5.34 -13.22 -0.73
CA GLY A 53 6.33 -12.85 0.29
C GLY A 53 7.39 -13.94 0.48
N GLY A 54 7.08 -15.20 0.18
CA GLY A 54 8.04 -16.31 0.20
C GLY A 54 9.20 -16.12 -0.78
N ALA A 55 8.94 -15.44 -1.91
CA ALA A 55 9.97 -15.16 -2.91
C ALA A 55 11.10 -14.29 -2.35
N LEU A 56 10.85 -13.45 -1.32
CA LEU A 56 11.92 -12.67 -0.68
C LEU A 56 12.98 -13.56 0.00
N ILE A 57 12.56 -14.73 0.49
CA ILE A 57 13.42 -15.68 1.20
C ILE A 57 14.02 -16.68 0.20
N GLU A 58 13.18 -17.16 -0.72
CA GLU A 58 13.51 -18.29 -1.59
C GLU A 58 14.16 -17.88 -2.92
N ALA A 59 13.81 -16.70 -3.44
CA ALA A 59 14.21 -16.22 -4.78
C ALA A 59 14.25 -14.68 -4.87
N PRO A 60 15.04 -13.97 -4.03
CA PRO A 60 15.06 -12.51 -3.97
C PRO A 60 15.45 -11.85 -5.30
N GLU A 61 16.21 -12.53 -6.14
CA GLU A 61 16.53 -12.10 -7.50
C GLU A 61 15.30 -12.02 -8.41
N LEU A 62 14.31 -12.88 -8.23
CA LEU A 62 13.04 -12.82 -8.98
C LEU A 62 12.18 -11.65 -8.49
N VAL A 63 12.20 -11.33 -7.19
CA VAL A 63 11.57 -10.12 -6.65
C VAL A 63 12.19 -8.86 -7.29
N ARG A 64 13.52 -8.80 -7.39
CA ARG A 64 14.20 -7.68 -8.09
C ARG A 64 13.77 -7.57 -9.55
N LYS A 65 13.75 -8.68 -10.28
CA LYS A 65 13.31 -8.73 -11.69
C LYS A 65 11.85 -8.32 -11.85
N CYS A 66 11.00 -8.66 -10.89
CA CYS A 66 9.59 -8.26 -10.87
C CYS A 66 9.46 -6.72 -10.81
N HIS A 67 10.11 -6.06 -9.84
CA HIS A 67 10.13 -4.59 -9.78
C HIS A 67 10.71 -3.97 -11.05
N GLN A 68 11.82 -4.51 -11.57
CA GLN A 68 12.42 -4.02 -12.82
C GLN A 68 11.46 -4.14 -14.01
N SER A 69 10.64 -5.20 -14.06
CA SER A 69 9.63 -5.38 -15.10
C SER A 69 8.58 -4.26 -15.06
N PHE A 70 8.08 -3.91 -13.88
CA PHE A 70 7.12 -2.81 -13.72
C PHE A 70 7.73 -1.44 -14.03
N ILE A 71 8.95 -1.17 -13.56
CA ILE A 71 9.66 0.08 -13.87
C ILE A 71 9.88 0.22 -15.38
N ASN A 72 10.31 -0.85 -16.05
CA ASN A 72 10.53 -0.87 -17.50
C ASN A 72 9.22 -0.72 -18.29
N ALA A 73 8.11 -1.23 -17.75
CA ALA A 73 6.77 -1.04 -18.32
C ALA A 73 6.23 0.39 -18.15
N GLY A 74 6.89 1.22 -17.33
CA GLY A 74 6.57 2.63 -17.18
C GLY A 74 5.92 3.02 -15.85
N ALA A 75 5.95 2.15 -14.83
CA ALA A 75 5.46 2.51 -13.50
C ALA A 75 6.19 3.75 -12.95
N ASP A 76 5.42 4.71 -12.44
CA ASP A 76 5.90 5.89 -11.72
C ASP A 76 6.02 5.61 -10.22
N ILE A 77 5.27 4.62 -9.74
CA ILE A 77 5.20 4.20 -8.34
C ILE A 77 5.26 2.67 -8.32
N ILE A 78 6.08 2.12 -7.42
CA ILE A 78 6.10 0.68 -7.13
C ILE A 78 5.84 0.44 -5.65
N GLU A 79 5.20 -0.69 -5.35
CA GLU A 79 4.97 -1.13 -3.97
C GLU A 79 6.03 -2.14 -3.53
N THR A 80 6.32 -2.22 -2.23
CA THR A 80 7.14 -3.30 -1.67
C THR A 80 6.42 -4.64 -1.76
N ASN A 81 7.14 -5.76 -1.94
CA ASN A 81 6.54 -7.11 -1.89
C ASN A 81 6.25 -7.56 -0.44
N THR A 82 5.40 -6.82 0.28
CA THR A 82 5.16 -7.00 1.73
C THR A 82 3.69 -7.24 2.09
N TYR A 83 2.78 -7.25 1.12
CA TYR A 83 1.34 -7.50 1.30
C TYR A 83 1.04 -8.70 2.22
N HIS A 84 1.63 -9.86 1.94
CA HIS A 84 1.46 -11.11 2.71
C HIS A 84 2.59 -11.39 3.71
N LEU A 85 3.54 -10.47 3.87
CA LEU A 85 4.72 -10.69 4.71
C LEU A 85 4.40 -10.40 6.19
N CYS A 86 3.51 -11.20 6.77
CA CYS A 86 3.11 -11.09 8.17
C CYS A 86 4.23 -11.57 9.10
N ILE A 87 4.70 -10.69 9.99
CA ILE A 87 5.78 -10.96 10.94
C ILE A 87 5.41 -12.12 11.86
N GLN A 88 4.20 -12.12 12.42
CA GLN A 88 3.75 -13.18 13.31
C GLN A 88 3.76 -14.55 12.60
N LYS A 89 3.36 -14.62 11.33
CA LYS A 89 3.39 -15.88 10.57
C LYS A 89 4.79 -16.34 10.19
N LEU A 90 5.71 -15.42 9.93
CA LEU A 90 7.13 -15.78 9.78
C LEU A 90 7.68 -16.41 11.06
N CYS A 91 7.31 -15.89 12.23
CA CYS A 91 7.69 -16.46 13.51
C CYS A 91 7.01 -17.83 13.76
N GLU A 92 5.68 -17.90 13.64
CA GLU A 92 4.88 -19.10 13.94
C GLU A 92 5.17 -20.27 12.99
N CYS A 93 5.30 -20.00 11.68
CA CYS A 93 5.35 -21.06 10.68
C CYS A 93 6.79 -21.38 10.22
N ARG A 94 7.69 -20.40 10.23
CA ARG A 94 9.07 -20.58 9.78
C ARG A 94 10.11 -20.53 10.92
N GLY A 95 9.67 -20.29 12.15
CA GLY A 95 10.54 -20.32 13.33
C GLY A 95 11.52 -19.14 13.40
N TYR A 96 11.26 -18.06 12.67
CA TYR A 96 12.07 -16.85 12.74
C TYR A 96 11.86 -16.13 14.07
N SER A 97 12.90 -15.43 14.55
CA SER A 97 12.72 -14.41 15.58
C SER A 97 12.03 -13.17 14.99
N ASN A 98 11.52 -12.29 15.85
CA ASN A 98 10.95 -11.01 15.39
C ASN A 98 11.99 -10.21 14.60
N GLU A 99 13.24 -10.15 15.07
CA GLU A 99 14.31 -9.40 14.41
C GLU A 99 14.62 -9.96 13.01
N GLN A 100 14.57 -11.29 12.85
CA GLN A 100 14.73 -11.95 11.56
C GLN A 100 13.56 -11.62 10.62
N ALA A 101 12.33 -11.70 11.11
CA ALA A 101 11.14 -11.36 10.33
C ALA A 101 11.15 -9.87 9.89
N GLU A 102 11.48 -8.95 10.80
CA GLU A 102 11.66 -7.54 10.47
C GLU A 102 12.78 -7.31 9.44
N SER A 103 13.86 -8.09 9.51
CA SER A 103 14.96 -8.00 8.54
C SER A 103 14.53 -8.41 7.13
N ILE A 104 13.59 -9.36 7.00
CA ILE A 104 13.01 -9.74 5.70
C ILE A 104 12.16 -8.59 5.14
N VAL A 105 11.40 -7.87 5.98
CA VAL A 105 10.67 -6.66 5.56
C VAL A 105 11.65 -5.58 5.06
N LYS A 106 12.75 -5.37 5.78
CA LYS A 106 13.81 -4.41 5.37
C LYS A 106 14.48 -4.83 4.07
N LEU A 107 14.68 -6.12 3.85
CA LEU A 107 15.20 -6.68 2.59
C LEU A 107 14.27 -6.38 1.41
N ALA A 108 12.94 -6.46 1.59
CA ALA A 108 11.99 -6.11 0.54
C ALA A 108 12.15 -4.65 0.08
N VAL A 109 12.31 -3.73 1.04
CA VAL A 109 12.56 -2.31 0.77
C VAL A 109 13.90 -2.12 0.04
N GLN A 110 14.96 -2.82 0.49
CA GLN A 110 16.26 -2.75 -0.14
C GLN A 110 16.21 -3.20 -1.61
N ILE A 111 15.60 -4.35 -1.90
CA ILE A 111 15.50 -4.90 -3.25
C ILE A 111 14.74 -3.94 -4.19
N ALA A 112 13.64 -3.34 -3.72
CA ALA A 112 12.90 -2.37 -4.51
C ALA A 112 13.72 -1.10 -4.80
N ARG A 113 14.48 -0.59 -3.82
CA ARG A 113 15.40 0.56 -4.02
C ARG A 113 16.53 0.24 -5.01
N GLU A 114 17.09 -0.96 -4.95
CA GLU A 114 18.09 -1.41 -5.92
C GLU A 114 17.51 -1.47 -7.35
N ALA A 115 16.28 -1.94 -7.50
CA ALA A 115 15.58 -1.94 -8.79
C ALA A 115 15.38 -0.52 -9.32
N ILE A 116 14.96 0.43 -8.48
CA ILE A 116 14.82 1.85 -8.85
C ILE A 116 16.18 2.43 -9.25
N SER A 117 17.21 2.27 -8.41
CA SER A 117 18.55 2.82 -8.65
C SER A 117 19.14 2.30 -9.97
N SER A 118 19.01 1.01 -10.25
CA SER A 118 19.50 0.40 -11.49
C SER A 118 18.74 0.81 -12.75
N SER A 119 17.52 1.35 -12.61
CA SER A 119 16.70 1.76 -13.77
C SER A 119 17.08 3.11 -14.36
N GLY A 120 17.74 3.98 -13.59
CA GLY A 120 18.00 5.38 -13.97
C GLY A 120 16.74 6.26 -14.06
N ARG A 121 15.56 5.75 -13.67
CA ARG A 121 14.29 6.50 -13.63
C ARG A 121 14.01 7.01 -12.21
N SER A 122 13.34 8.16 -12.13
CA SER A 122 12.76 8.64 -10.88
C SER A 122 11.43 7.94 -10.63
N VAL A 123 11.43 6.91 -9.78
CA VAL A 123 10.26 6.10 -9.42
C VAL A 123 10.03 6.21 -7.91
N GLN A 124 8.78 6.39 -7.48
CA GLN A 124 8.42 6.42 -6.07
C GLN A 124 8.29 5.00 -5.52
N LEU A 125 8.74 4.80 -4.27
CA LEU A 125 8.59 3.55 -3.54
C LEU A 125 7.62 3.76 -2.37
N VAL A 126 6.58 2.93 -2.30
CA VAL A 126 5.61 2.92 -1.20
C VAL A 126 5.59 1.55 -0.52
N GLY A 127 5.24 1.51 0.76
CA GLY A 127 5.20 0.28 1.56
C GLY A 127 3.82 -0.36 1.50
N SER A 128 3.69 -1.53 0.86
CA SER A 128 2.44 -2.31 0.86
C SER A 128 2.21 -2.96 2.23
N VAL A 129 0.98 -2.84 2.73
CA VAL A 129 0.53 -3.44 3.99
C VAL A 129 -0.84 -4.08 3.76
N GLY A 130 -0.90 -5.41 3.80
CA GLY A 130 -2.15 -6.15 3.61
C GLY A 130 -3.04 -6.20 4.85
N PRO A 131 -4.33 -6.56 4.68
CA PRO A 131 -5.30 -6.59 5.77
C PRO A 131 -4.94 -7.63 6.83
N TYR A 132 -5.57 -7.54 8.00
CA TYR A 132 -5.45 -8.55 9.06
C TYR A 132 -5.84 -9.95 8.57
N ALA A 133 -6.71 -10.05 7.58
CA ALA A 133 -7.05 -11.31 6.92
C ALA A 133 -5.83 -12.07 6.35
N THR A 134 -4.74 -11.38 6.01
CA THR A 134 -3.50 -12.04 5.55
C THR A 134 -2.83 -12.84 6.66
N TYR A 135 -3.02 -12.46 7.94
CA TYR A 135 -2.65 -13.27 9.09
C TYR A 135 -3.57 -14.49 9.24
N LEU A 136 -4.88 -14.31 9.03
CA LEU A 136 -5.88 -15.38 9.17
C LEU A 136 -5.76 -16.46 8.07
N ARG A 137 -5.41 -16.06 6.84
CA ARG A 137 -5.23 -16.93 5.66
C ARG A 137 -6.46 -17.80 5.33
N ASP A 138 -7.64 -17.30 5.62
CA ASP A 138 -8.93 -17.99 5.38
C ASP A 138 -9.73 -17.37 4.22
N GLY A 139 -9.11 -16.44 3.46
CA GLY A 139 -9.77 -15.71 2.38
C GLY A 139 -10.71 -14.60 2.86
N SER A 140 -10.72 -14.29 4.16
CA SER A 140 -11.54 -13.22 4.70
C SER A 140 -11.13 -11.81 4.26
N GLU A 141 -10.05 -11.67 3.48
CA GLU A 141 -9.64 -10.42 2.81
C GLU A 141 -10.68 -9.92 1.79
N TYR A 142 -11.65 -10.76 1.43
CA TYR A 142 -12.79 -10.40 0.56
C TYR A 142 -14.14 -10.34 1.28
N THR A 143 -14.22 -10.73 2.55
CA THR A 143 -15.49 -10.82 3.30
C THR A 143 -15.50 -10.00 4.58
N GLY A 144 -14.36 -9.88 5.26
CA GLY A 144 -14.23 -9.11 6.48
C GLY A 144 -14.94 -9.70 7.70
N GLU A 145 -15.41 -10.95 7.65
CA GLU A 145 -16.29 -11.52 8.68
C GLU A 145 -15.64 -11.60 10.08
N TYR A 146 -14.31 -11.52 10.18
CA TYR A 146 -13.59 -11.51 11.46
C TYR A 146 -13.98 -10.33 12.36
N VAL A 147 -14.40 -9.18 11.80
CA VAL A 147 -14.83 -8.04 12.61
C VAL A 147 -16.22 -8.21 13.24
N LYS A 148 -16.98 -9.23 12.81
CA LYS A 148 -18.33 -9.52 13.31
C LYS A 148 -18.33 -10.60 14.41
N LYS A 149 -17.17 -11.18 14.73
CA LYS A 149 -17.09 -12.22 15.75
C LYS A 149 -17.33 -11.62 17.14
N PRO A 150 -18.02 -12.34 18.07
CA PRO A 150 -18.33 -11.83 19.40
C PRO A 150 -17.11 -11.43 20.24
N ASP A 151 -15.97 -12.06 19.98
CA ASP A 151 -14.67 -11.86 20.63
C ASP A 151 -13.76 -10.89 19.87
N PHE A 152 -14.27 -10.20 18.86
CA PHE A 152 -13.50 -9.22 18.11
C PHE A 152 -12.97 -8.09 19.01
N ASN A 153 -11.68 -7.83 18.90
CA ASN A 153 -11.00 -6.73 19.58
C ASN A 153 -10.19 -5.92 18.56
N GLU A 154 -10.55 -4.64 18.41
CA GLU A 154 -9.85 -3.70 17.53
C GLU A 154 -8.34 -3.61 17.84
N GLN A 155 -7.93 -3.79 19.10
CA GLN A 155 -6.52 -3.73 19.49
C GLN A 155 -5.67 -4.79 18.78
N ILE A 156 -6.24 -5.97 18.48
CA ILE A 156 -5.52 -7.03 17.75
C ILE A 156 -5.16 -6.57 16.33
N ILE A 157 -6.08 -5.85 15.67
CA ILE A 157 -5.84 -5.29 14.33
C ILE A 157 -4.83 -4.15 14.40
N ILE A 158 -4.93 -3.27 15.40
CA ILE A 158 -3.99 -2.16 15.60
C ILE A 158 -2.57 -2.69 15.83
N ASP A 159 -2.41 -3.68 16.71
CA ASP A 159 -1.11 -4.28 17.03
C ASP A 159 -0.52 -5.01 15.81
N TYR A 160 -1.36 -5.72 15.05
CA TYR A 160 -0.98 -6.30 13.77
C TYR A 160 -0.40 -5.23 12.84
N TYR A 161 -1.13 -4.16 12.52
CA TYR A 161 -0.63 -3.14 11.60
C TYR A 161 0.62 -2.42 12.13
N LEU A 162 0.68 -2.09 13.41
CA LEU A 162 1.88 -1.49 14.00
C LEU A 162 3.11 -2.38 13.82
N SER A 163 2.95 -3.70 14.00
CA SER A 163 4.03 -4.66 13.76
C SER A 163 4.49 -4.65 12.29
N GLN A 164 3.56 -4.56 11.34
CA GLN A 164 3.87 -4.53 9.91
C GLN A 164 4.49 -3.19 9.45
N CYS A 165 4.01 -2.06 9.98
CA CYS A 165 4.42 -0.73 9.55
C CYS A 165 5.80 -0.32 10.09
N ARG A 166 6.12 -0.65 11.34
CA ARG A 166 7.36 -0.18 12.00
C ARG A 166 8.63 -0.59 11.24
N PRO A 167 8.78 -1.83 10.73
CA PRO A 167 9.96 -2.21 9.97
C PRO A 167 10.06 -1.47 8.63
N LEU A 168 8.95 -1.24 7.92
CA LEU A 168 8.91 -0.43 6.70
C LEU A 168 9.39 1.00 6.98
N ILE A 169 8.88 1.62 8.06
CA ILE A 169 9.26 2.98 8.46
C ILE A 169 10.74 3.05 8.86
N SER A 170 11.22 2.06 9.61
CA SER A 170 12.64 1.97 9.99
C SER A 170 13.55 1.78 8.76
N ALA A 171 13.04 1.21 7.66
CA ALA A 171 13.73 1.11 6.37
C ALA A 171 13.60 2.38 5.50
N GLY A 172 13.02 3.45 6.06
CA GLY A 172 12.89 4.76 5.41
C GLY A 172 11.67 4.89 4.49
N ILE A 173 10.67 4.00 4.57
CA ILE A 173 9.38 4.21 3.92
C ILE A 173 8.57 5.23 4.71
N ARG A 174 8.00 6.20 4.02
CA ARG A 174 7.12 7.23 4.62
C ARG A 174 5.72 7.27 4.03
N THR A 175 5.50 6.59 2.92
CA THR A 175 4.17 6.41 2.32
C THR A 175 3.82 4.94 2.38
N LEU A 176 2.75 4.60 3.10
CA LEU A 176 2.22 3.25 3.23
C LEU A 176 0.96 3.10 2.38
N VAL A 177 0.75 1.92 1.82
CA VAL A 177 -0.48 1.56 1.11
C VAL A 177 -1.12 0.43 1.88
N PHE A 178 -2.22 0.73 2.57
CA PHE A 178 -3.07 -0.26 3.20
C PHE A 178 -4.02 -0.78 2.13
N GLU A 179 -3.65 -1.88 1.50
CA GLU A 179 -4.36 -2.37 0.32
C GLU A 179 -5.29 -3.55 0.60
N THR A 180 -6.34 -3.67 -0.21
CA THR A 180 -7.31 -4.77 -0.14
C THR A 180 -8.03 -4.85 1.21
N ILE A 181 -8.34 -3.70 1.84
CA ILE A 181 -9.01 -3.69 3.15
C ILE A 181 -10.51 -4.01 2.99
N PRO A 182 -11.06 -5.08 3.61
CA PRO A 182 -12.42 -5.52 3.34
C PRO A 182 -13.50 -4.81 4.15
N THR A 183 -13.15 -4.11 5.24
CA THR A 183 -14.15 -3.53 6.17
C THR A 183 -13.85 -2.09 6.55
N LEU A 184 -14.91 -1.29 6.74
CA LEU A 184 -14.79 0.06 7.29
C LEU A 184 -14.22 0.02 8.72
N LYS A 185 -14.59 -1.00 9.51
CA LYS A 185 -14.10 -1.19 10.88
C LYS A 185 -12.57 -1.32 10.92
N GLU A 186 -12.00 -2.04 9.97
CA GLU A 186 -10.55 -2.14 9.86
C GLU A 186 -9.90 -0.85 9.37
N VAL A 187 -10.56 -0.09 8.49
CA VAL A 187 -10.10 1.25 8.08
C VAL A 187 -10.08 2.23 9.26
N GLU A 188 -11.06 2.16 10.16
CA GLU A 188 -11.04 2.91 11.42
C GLU A 188 -9.83 2.52 12.28
N CYS A 189 -9.46 1.23 12.32
CA CYS A 189 -8.25 0.77 13.01
C CYS A 189 -6.98 1.30 12.33
N VAL A 190 -6.91 1.33 11.00
CA VAL A 190 -5.80 1.95 10.25
C VAL A 190 -5.68 3.44 10.60
N GLY A 191 -6.79 4.17 10.76
CA GLY A 191 -6.77 5.55 11.25
C GLY A 191 -6.06 5.69 12.61
N LYS A 192 -6.42 4.83 13.58
CA LYS A 192 -5.78 4.79 14.91
C LYS A 192 -4.30 4.40 14.86
N VAL A 193 -3.92 3.56 13.88
CA VAL A 193 -2.52 3.21 13.64
C VAL A 193 -1.75 4.41 13.14
N LEU A 194 -2.28 5.17 12.17
CA LEU A 194 -1.65 6.37 11.64
C LEU A 194 -1.43 7.44 12.72
N ASP A 195 -2.40 7.64 13.62
CA ASP A 195 -2.26 8.54 14.76
C ASP A 195 -1.06 8.15 15.66
N GLN A 196 -0.80 6.85 15.83
CA GLN A 196 0.33 6.33 16.61
C GLN A 196 1.66 6.36 15.86
N LEU A 197 1.65 6.21 14.53
CA LEU A 197 2.84 6.24 13.69
C LEU A 197 3.41 7.65 13.51
N GLY A 198 2.56 8.68 13.65
CA GLY A 198 2.97 10.08 13.63
C GLY A 198 2.68 10.79 12.30
N PRO A 199 2.67 12.14 12.31
CA PRO A 199 2.24 12.97 11.19
C PRO A 199 3.15 12.92 9.96
N GLU A 200 4.37 12.38 10.09
CA GLU A 200 5.31 12.23 8.98
C GLU A 200 5.06 11.01 8.10
N VAL A 201 4.13 10.13 8.51
CA VAL A 201 3.72 8.96 7.72
C VAL A 201 2.46 9.30 6.92
N CYS A 202 2.59 9.23 5.60
CA CYS A 202 1.47 9.32 4.68
C CYS A 202 0.91 7.93 4.38
N ALA A 203 -0.39 7.85 4.07
CA ALA A 203 -0.99 6.59 3.70
C ALA A 203 -2.07 6.71 2.63
N TRP A 204 -2.17 5.66 1.82
CA TRP A 204 -3.33 5.36 0.97
C TRP A 204 -4.06 4.18 1.58
N ILE A 205 -5.39 4.20 1.50
CA ILE A 205 -6.21 3.06 1.91
C ILE A 205 -7.01 2.63 0.69
N VAL A 206 -6.74 1.42 0.21
CA VAL A 206 -7.41 0.80 -0.94
C VAL A 206 -8.29 -0.32 -0.40
N SER A 207 -9.57 -0.30 -0.77
CA SER A 207 -10.57 -1.21 -0.22
C SER A 207 -11.23 -2.04 -1.31
N THR A 208 -11.52 -3.30 -1.01
CA THR A 208 -12.31 -4.17 -1.90
C THR A 208 -13.78 -3.74 -1.85
N CYS A 209 -14.48 -3.80 -2.99
CA CYS A 209 -15.71 -3.03 -3.31
C CYS A 209 -16.99 -3.28 -2.47
N GLN A 210 -16.90 -3.75 -1.23
CA GLN A 210 -17.99 -3.63 -0.25
C GLN A 210 -17.88 -2.38 0.62
N VAL A 211 -16.73 -1.70 0.59
CA VAL A 211 -16.49 -0.51 1.40
C VAL A 211 -16.05 0.64 0.50
N LYS A 212 -16.83 1.72 0.53
CA LYS A 212 -16.58 2.92 -0.25
C LYS A 212 -15.84 3.91 0.63
N ILE A 213 -14.52 4.00 0.50
CA ILE A 213 -13.70 4.96 1.23
C ILE A 213 -13.09 5.94 0.24
N ILE A 214 -13.34 7.22 0.48
CA ILE A 214 -12.70 8.33 -0.22
C ILE A 214 -11.85 9.05 0.82
N LEU A 215 -10.52 9.06 0.62
CA LEU A 215 -9.59 9.80 1.45
C LEU A 215 -8.99 10.96 0.65
N ILE A 216 -9.28 12.18 1.10
CA ILE A 216 -8.57 13.38 0.67
C ILE A 216 -8.07 14.05 1.96
N LYS A 217 -6.74 14.12 2.13
CA LYS A 217 -6.08 14.81 3.26
C LYS A 217 -6.60 14.42 4.66
N GLY A 218 -6.54 13.13 5.01
CA GLY A 218 -6.77 12.68 6.39
C GLY A 218 -8.20 12.83 6.92
N LYS A 219 -9.21 12.98 6.05
CA LYS A 219 -10.63 12.91 6.45
C LYS A 219 -11.33 11.74 5.77
N VAL A 220 -11.92 10.88 6.58
CA VAL A 220 -12.89 9.85 6.16
C VAL A 220 -14.20 10.55 5.80
N LEU A 221 -14.67 10.38 4.56
CA LEU A 221 -16.00 10.84 4.18
C LEU A 221 -17.03 9.73 4.45
N ASP A 222 -18.05 10.10 5.23
CA ASP A 222 -19.19 9.27 5.58
C ASP A 222 -20.00 8.83 4.35
N ASN A 223 -20.67 7.69 4.52
CA ASN A 223 -21.39 6.90 3.53
C ASN A 223 -22.56 7.68 2.90
N LYS A 224 -22.29 8.46 1.84
CA LYS A 224 -23.35 8.97 0.96
C LYS A 224 -23.34 8.24 -0.38
N PRO A 225 -24.43 7.54 -0.74
CA PRO A 225 -24.57 6.90 -2.04
C PRO A 225 -24.90 7.97 -3.08
N LYS A 226 -23.88 8.70 -3.55
CA LYS A 226 -23.81 9.43 -4.83
C LYS A 226 -22.65 10.43 -4.76
N GLN A 227 -21.46 9.94 -5.09
CA GLN A 227 -20.43 10.73 -5.77
C GLN A 227 -19.43 9.70 -6.29
N LYS A 228 -19.23 9.71 -7.61
CA LYS A 228 -18.17 8.99 -8.30
C LYS A 228 -16.97 9.92 -8.27
N LEU A 229 -15.85 9.45 -7.74
CA LEU A 229 -14.55 10.00 -8.07
C LEU A 229 -13.73 8.82 -8.60
N PHE A 230 -13.21 8.99 -9.80
CA PHE A 230 -12.29 8.06 -10.44
C PHE A 230 -10.87 8.49 -10.09
N ILE A 231 -10.09 7.52 -9.61
CA ILE A 231 -8.63 7.43 -9.51
C ILE A 231 -7.94 8.69 -8.98
#